data_AF-A0A2S8PGA3-F1
#
_entry.id   AF-A0A2S8PGA3-F1
#
_cell.length_a   1.000
_cell.length_b   1.000
_cell.length_c   1.000
_cell.angle_alpha   90.00
_cell.angle_beta   90.00
_cell.angle_gamma   90.00
#
_symmetry.space_group_name_H-M   'P 1'
#
loop_
_entity.id
_entity.type
_entity.pdbx_description
1 polymer ?
#
loop_
_entity_poly.entity_id
_entity_poly.type
_entity_poly.pdbx_seq_one_letter_code
_entity_poly.pdbx_strand_id
1 'polypeptide(L)'
;MAKQILDTGTRYYQERAEQIPCYPDVPELLDELKQRGYRMGIVSSKRRFHVVKELQNKSLDILFDVIVAQEDTLQHKPHPDPLVLAAS
;
A
#
# COMPACT_ATOMS: atom_id res chain seq x y z
N MET A 1 18.13 -24.68 -3.64
CA MET A 1 17.31 -24.74 -2.41
C MET A 1 16.85 -23.35 -1.96
N ALA A 2 17.75 -22.40 -1.61
CA ALA A 2 17.36 -21.06 -1.16
C ALA A 2 16.46 -20.28 -2.14
N LYS A 3 16.81 -20.27 -3.43
CA LYS A 3 16.00 -19.62 -4.49
C LYS A 3 14.58 -20.20 -4.55
N GLN A 4 14.44 -21.52 -4.45
CA GLN A 4 13.15 -22.18 -4.50
C GLN A 4 12.27 -21.83 -3.30
N ILE A 5 12.84 -21.72 -2.09
CA ILE A 5 12.11 -21.27 -0.90
C ILE A 5 11.61 -19.83 -1.08
N LEU A 6 12.48 -18.94 -1.57
CA LEU A 6 12.11 -17.55 -1.83
C LEU A 6 10.99 -17.46 -2.87
N ASP A 7 11.15 -18.14 -4.01
CA ASP A 7 10.17 -18.13 -5.09
C ASP A 7 8.81 -18.67 -4.64
N THR A 8 8.80 -19.78 -3.87
CA THR A 8 7.57 -20.34 -3.30
C THR A 8 6.92 -19.39 -2.29
N GLY A 9 7.73 -18.77 -1.41
CA GLY A 9 7.23 -17.81 -0.42
C GLY A 9 6.64 -16.55 -1.07
N THR A 10 7.30 -16.01 -2.09
CA THR A 10 6.79 -14.86 -2.86
C THR A 10 5.47 -15.17 -3.54
N ARG A 11 5.35 -16.34 -4.19
CA ARG A 11 4.11 -16.76 -4.83
C ARG A 11 2.97 -16.92 -3.82
N TYR A 12 3.24 -17.63 -2.73
CA TYR A 12 2.26 -17.84 -1.65
C TYR A 12 1.76 -16.51 -1.07
N TYR A 13 2.67 -15.57 -0.79
CA TYR A 13 2.32 -14.24 -0.31
C TYR A 13 1.43 -13.49 -1.32
N GLN A 14 1.81 -13.47 -2.60
CA GLN A 14 1.06 -12.77 -3.65
C GLN A 14 -0.35 -13.32 -3.81
N GLU A 15 -0.50 -14.64 -3.96
CA GLU A 15 -1.81 -15.28 -4.14
C GLU A 15 -2.76 -15.01 -2.98
N ARG A 16 -2.24 -14.95 -1.75
CA ARG A 16 -3.07 -14.68 -0.56
C ARG A 16 -3.34 -13.22 -0.33
N ALA A 17 -2.38 -12.33 -0.58
CA ALA A 17 -2.55 -10.89 -0.39
C ALA A 17 -3.72 -10.35 -1.22
N GLU A 18 -3.91 -10.86 -2.44
CA GLU A 18 -5.01 -10.46 -3.33
C GLU A 18 -6.39 -10.89 -2.82
N GLN A 19 -6.44 -11.95 -2.02
CA GLN A 19 -7.68 -12.49 -1.44
C GLN A 19 -8.09 -11.78 -0.15
N ILE A 20 -7.23 -10.94 0.42
CA ILE A 20 -7.55 -10.20 1.65
C ILE A 20 -8.68 -9.21 1.33
N PRO A 21 -9.86 -9.31 1.97
CA PRO A 21 -10.92 -8.34 1.76
C PRO A 21 -10.56 -7.01 2.43
N CYS A 22 -11.13 -5.92 1.91
CA CYS A 22 -11.15 -4.67 2.67
C CYS A 22 -11.94 -4.89 3.97
N TYR A 23 -11.57 -4.16 5.01
CA TYR A 23 -12.47 -4.04 6.15
C TYR A 23 -13.80 -3.44 5.68
N PRO A 24 -14.95 -3.90 6.25
CA PRO A 24 -16.23 -3.27 6.01
C PRO A 24 -16.14 -1.75 6.21
N ASP A 25 -16.90 -1.00 5.44
CA ASP A 25 -17.06 0.46 5.51
C ASP A 25 -15.82 1.30 5.14
N VAL A 26 -14.61 0.73 5.08
CA VAL A 26 -13.40 1.47 4.70
C VAL A 26 -13.47 2.04 3.27
N PRO A 27 -13.93 1.29 2.24
CA PRO A 27 -14.05 1.86 0.90
C PRO A 27 -14.99 3.07 0.84
N GLU A 28 -16.14 3.00 1.52
CA GLU A 28 -17.11 4.11 1.58
C GLU A 28 -16.53 5.32 2.31
N LEU A 29 -15.86 5.11 3.44
CA LEU A 29 -15.17 6.16 4.17
C LEU A 29 -14.12 6.87 3.32
N LEU A 30 -13.29 6.12 2.58
CA LEU A 30 -12.26 6.71 1.73
C LEU A 30 -12.86 7.52 0.59
N ASP A 31 -13.96 7.04 -0.02
CA ASP A 31 -14.67 7.78 -1.06
C ASP A 31 -15.26 9.08 -0.51
N GLU A 32 -15.91 9.03 0.66
CA GLU A 32 -16.45 10.22 1.33
C GLU A 32 -15.36 11.26 1.63
N LEU A 33 -14.20 10.82 2.12
CA LEU A 33 -13.06 11.72 2.35
C LEU A 33 -12.57 12.37 1.06
N LYS A 34 -12.51 11.62 -0.05
CA LYS A 34 -12.14 12.18 -1.36
C LYS A 34 -13.17 13.21 -1.85
N GLN A 35 -14.46 12.89 -1.75
CA GLN A 35 -15.55 13.80 -2.14
C GLN A 35 -15.57 15.10 -1.33
N ARG A 36 -15.19 15.03 -0.04
CA ARG A 36 -15.02 16.21 0.83
C ARG A 36 -13.76 17.02 0.53
N GLY A 37 -12.93 16.60 -0.42
CA GLY A 37 -11.74 17.31 -0.87
C GLY A 37 -10.50 17.07 -0.02
N TYR A 38 -10.47 16.05 0.84
CA TYR A 38 -9.27 15.69 1.58
C TYR A 38 -8.23 15.05 0.65
N ARG A 39 -6.98 15.52 0.75
CA ARG A 39 -5.84 14.83 0.15
C ARG A 39 -5.51 13.61 1.01
N MET A 40 -5.26 12.49 0.35
CA MET A 40 -4.99 11.22 1.03
C MET A 40 -3.71 10.61 0.50
N GLY A 41 -2.91 10.04 1.39
CA GLY A 41 -1.66 9.38 1.06
C GLY A 41 -1.47 8.08 1.82
N ILE A 42 -0.70 7.16 1.24
CA ILE A 42 -0.31 5.91 1.89
C ILE A 42 1.19 5.95 2.19
N VAL A 43 1.55 5.50 3.39
CA VAL A 43 2.93 5.23 3.77
C VAL A 43 3.03 3.77 4.19
N SER A 44 3.92 2.99 3.59
CA SER A 44 4.02 1.55 3.83
C SER A 44 5.48 1.08 3.82
N SER A 45 5.82 0.12 4.69
CA SER A 45 7.11 -0.60 4.65
C SER A 45 7.12 -1.77 3.65
N LYS A 46 6.04 -1.96 2.89
CA LYS A 46 5.96 -2.95 1.81
C LYS A 46 6.59 -2.38 0.53
N ARG A 47 7.10 -3.26 -0.33
CA ARG A 47 7.54 -2.90 -1.69
C ARG A 47 6.40 -2.30 -2.49
N ARG A 48 6.73 -1.29 -3.29
CA ARG A 48 5.76 -0.57 -4.14
C ARG A 48 4.86 -1.49 -4.95
N PHE A 49 5.44 -2.46 -5.64
CA PHE A 49 4.70 -3.38 -6.50
C PHE A 49 3.55 -4.06 -5.75
N HIS A 50 3.78 -4.48 -4.49
CA HIS A 50 2.74 -5.13 -3.70
C HIS A 50 1.65 -4.14 -3.25
N VAL A 51 2.04 -2.95 -2.78
CA VAL A 51 1.07 -1.92 -2.34
C VAL A 51 0.15 -1.52 -3.49
N VAL A 52 0.73 -1.18 -4.64
CA VAL A 52 -0.03 -0.71 -5.81
C VAL A 52 -0.95 -1.81 -6.33
N LYS A 53 -0.47 -3.06 -6.45
CA LYS A 53 -1.29 -4.18 -6.91
C LYS A 53 -2.44 -4.48 -5.96
N GLU A 54 -2.20 -4.49 -4.64
CA GLU A 54 -3.24 -4.69 -3.63
C GLU A 54 -4.34 -3.62 -3.72
N LEU A 55 -3.97 -2.35 -3.93
CA LEU A 55 -4.93 -1.24 -4.08
C LEU A 55 -5.72 -1.31 -5.39
N GLN A 56 -5.05 -1.58 -6.50
CA GLN A 56 -5.66 -1.71 -7.84
C GLN A 56 -6.69 -2.84 -7.87
N ASN A 57 -6.38 -3.98 -7.26
CA ASN A 57 -7.31 -5.10 -7.16
C ASN A 57 -8.59 -4.77 -6.38
N LYS A 58 -8.59 -3.66 -5.63
CA LYS A 58 -9.74 -3.15 -4.86
C LYS A 58 -10.28 -1.82 -5.42
N SER A 59 -9.73 -1.34 -6.54
CA SER A 59 -10.04 -0.03 -7.13
C SER A 59 -9.85 1.15 -6.16
N LEU A 60 -8.92 1.03 -5.21
CA LEU A 60 -8.64 2.06 -4.20
C LEU A 60 -7.43 2.94 -4.57
N ASP A 61 -6.63 2.55 -5.54
CA ASP A 61 -5.41 3.27 -5.94
C ASP A 61 -5.70 4.70 -6.40
N ILE A 62 -6.84 4.92 -7.06
CA ILE A 62 -7.29 6.22 -7.54
C ILE A 62 -7.66 7.22 -6.43
N LEU A 63 -7.83 6.76 -5.20
CA LEU A 63 -8.27 7.61 -4.08
C LEU A 63 -7.08 8.36 -3.45
N PHE A 64 -5.86 7.84 -3.59
CA PHE A 64 -4.66 8.37 -2.95
C PHE A 64 -3.82 9.19 -3.92
N ASP A 65 -3.41 10.39 -3.49
CA ASP A 65 -2.58 11.31 -4.29
C ASP A 65 -1.10 10.91 -4.26
N VAL A 66 -0.69 10.19 -3.22
CA VAL A 66 0.70 9.76 -3.02
C VAL A 66 0.76 8.39 -2.36
N ILE A 67 1.70 7.56 -2.81
CA ILE A 67 2.04 6.28 -2.21
C ILE A 67 3.55 6.26 -1.97
N VAL A 68 3.93 6.32 -0.69
CA VAL A 68 5.29 6.13 -0.19
C VAL A 68 5.45 4.67 0.25
N ALA A 69 6.20 3.92 -0.52
CA ALA A 69 6.56 2.53 -0.31
C ALA A 69 7.97 2.39 0.27
N GLN A 70 8.39 1.14 0.50
CA GLN A 70 9.70 0.82 1.07
C GLN A 70 10.86 1.49 0.33
N GLU A 71 10.81 1.52 -1.00
CA GLU A 71 11.93 1.98 -1.84
C GLU A 71 12.11 3.50 -1.85
N ASP A 72 11.16 4.28 -1.32
CA ASP A 72 11.14 5.74 -1.48
C ASP A 72 11.94 6.49 -0.42
N THR A 73 12.32 5.81 0.64
CA THR A 73 13.06 6.40 1.76
C THR A 73 14.16 5.46 2.21
N LEU A 74 15.31 6.03 2.56
CA LEU A 74 16.43 5.27 3.13
C LEU A 74 16.10 4.81 4.55
N GLN A 75 15.47 5.69 5.34
CA GLN A 75 15.00 5.37 6.69
C GLN A 75 13.53 4.98 6.65
N HIS A 76 13.23 3.78 7.12
CA HIS A 76 11.86 3.27 7.14
C HIS A 76 11.14 3.62 8.45
N LYS A 77 9.81 3.47 8.47
CA LYS A 77 9.02 3.58 9.70
C LYS A 77 9.66 2.73 10.82
N PRO A 78 9.73 3.23 12.06
CA PRO A 78 9.04 4.42 12.58
C PRO A 78 9.77 5.76 12.36
N HIS A 79 10.84 5.80 11.56
CA HIS A 79 11.49 7.06 11.21
C HIS A 79 10.50 8.02 10.51
N PRO A 80 10.60 9.35 10.73
CA PRO A 80 9.65 10.31 10.16
C PRO A 80 9.74 10.52 8.65
N ASP A 81 10.91 10.32 8.03
CA ASP A 81 11.18 10.54 6.59
C ASP A 81 10.04 10.10 5.65
N PRO A 82 9.51 8.86 5.71
CA PRO A 82 8.47 8.42 4.80
C PRO A 82 7.13 9.13 5.02
N LEU A 83 6.85 9.61 6.25
CA LEU A 83 5.68 10.43 6.51
C LEU A 83 5.88 11.86 6.00
N VAL A 84 7.08 12.43 6.19
CA VAL A 84 7.44 13.76 5.67
C VAL A 84 7.35 13.79 4.15
N LEU A 85 7.88 12.77 3.47
CA LEU A 85 7.81 12.63 2.01
C LEU A 85 6.38 12.53 1.48
N ALA A 86 5.46 11.90 2.23
CA ALA A 86 4.06 11.80 1.83
C ALA A 86 3.27 13.11 2.05
N ALA A 87 3.72 13.96 2.97
CA ALA A 87 3.01 15.18 3.36
C ALA A 87 3.56 16.45 2.67
N SER A 88 4.69 16.36 1.98
CA SER A 88 5.33 17.43 1.20
C SER A 88 4.68 17.63 -0.16
#